data_AF-A0A933QCC7-F1
#
_entry.id   AF-A0A933QCC7-F1
#
_cell.length_a   1.000
_cell.length_b   1.000
_cell.length_c   1.000
_cell.angle_alpha   90.00
_cell.angle_beta   90.00
_cell.angle_gamma   90.00
#
_symmetry.space_group_name_H-M   'P 1'
#
loop_
_entity.id
_entity.type
_entity.pdbx_description
1 polymer ?
#
loop_
_entity_poly.entity_id
_entity_poly.type
_entity_poly.pdbx_seq_one_letter_code
_entity_poly.pdbx_strand_id
1 'polypeptide(L)' 'MRTRIARSRRLVVKVGSALVTNNGEGLAYDFIAQCARQIAALHADGRQVLLVSSGAIAAGMQRLGWSTRPHAMHDLQ' A
#
# COMPACT_ATOMS: atom_id res chain seq x y z
N MET A 1 1.82 -23.60 4.00
CA MET A 1 1.87 -22.19 3.52
C MET A 1 2.82 -21.32 4.31
N ARG A 2 2.65 -21.18 5.64
CA ARG A 2 3.50 -20.34 6.52
C ARG A 2 5.00 -20.64 6.43
N THR A 3 5.36 -21.93 6.35
CA THR A 3 6.75 -22.39 6.21
C THR A 3 7.41 -21.96 4.89
N ARG A 4 6.64 -21.80 3.81
CA ARG A 4 7.18 -21.34 2.52
C ARG A 4 7.58 -19.87 2.60
N ILE A 5 6.69 -19.02 3.12
CA ILE A 5 6.96 -17.58 3.32
C ILE A 5 8.15 -17.40 4.27
N ALA A 6 8.19 -18.14 5.38
CA ALA A 6 9.27 -18.06 6.35
C ALA A 6 10.65 -18.40 5.73
N ARG A 7 10.72 -19.27 4.73
CA ARG A 7 11.99 -19.66 4.07
C ARG A 7 12.29 -18.87 2.78
N SER A 8 11.37 -18.02 2.32
CA SER A 8 11.55 -17.24 1.10
C SER A 8 12.50 -16.06 1.29
N ARG A 9 13.59 -16.03 0.52
CA ARG A 9 14.52 -14.89 0.47
C ARG A 9 13.94 -13.66 -0.21
N ARG A 10 13.11 -13.85 -1.24
CA ARG A 10 12.48 -12.77 -2.03
C ARG A 10 10.97 -12.85 -1.91
N LEU A 11 10.35 -11.72 -1.60
CA LEU A 11 8.93 -11.56 -1.36
C LEU A 11 8.37 -10.45 -2.24
N VAL A 12 7.22 -10.70 -2.84
CA VAL A 12 6.37 -9.64 -3.41
C VAL A 12 5.19 -9.46 -2.46
N VAL A 13 5.06 -8.26 -1.89
CA VAL A 13 3.98 -7.93 -0.97
C VAL A 13 3.01 -7.03 -1.71
N LYS A 14 1.80 -7.51 -1.99
CA LYS A 14 0.71 -6.70 -2.52
C LYS A 14 -0.15 -6.20 -1.38
N VAL A 15 -0.37 -4.89 -1.33
CA VAL A 15 -1.34 -4.27 -0.43
C VAL A 15 -2.47 -3.65 -1.25
N GLY A 16 -3.71 -4.07 -0.99
CA GLY A 16 -4.90 -3.58 -1.69
C GLY A 16 -5.40 -2.22 -1.18
N SER A 17 -6.25 -1.56 -1.96
CA SER A 17 -6.76 -0.21 -1.65
C SER A 17 -7.40 -0.13 -0.26
N ALA A 18 -8.22 -1.12 0.12
CA ALA A 18 -8.92 -1.15 1.40
C ALA A 18 -8.00 -1.04 2.64
N LEU A 19 -6.72 -1.42 2.52
CA LEU A 19 -5.76 -1.31 3.63
C LEU A 19 -4.99 0.02 3.61
N VAL A 20 -4.78 0.61 2.44
CA VAL A 20 -3.99 1.85 2.29
C VAL A 20 -4.84 3.11 2.25
N THR A 21 -6.16 2.99 2.35
CA THR A 21 -7.10 4.13 2.30
C THR A 21 -8.08 4.12 3.48
N ASN A 22 -8.46 5.29 3.96
CA ASN A 22 -9.45 5.48 5.03
C ASN A 22 -10.87 5.65 4.46
N ASN A 23 -11.40 4.67 3.74
CA ASN A 23 -12.80 4.63 3.27
C ASN A 23 -13.33 5.92 2.58
N GLY A 24 -12.47 6.68 1.90
CA GLY A 24 -12.82 7.96 1.26
C GLY A 24 -12.15 9.19 1.86
N GLU A 25 -11.58 9.08 3.06
CA GLU A 25 -10.84 10.16 3.75
C GLU A 25 -9.35 10.20 3.38
N GLY A 26 -8.99 9.67 2.20
CA GLY A 26 -7.61 9.63 1.73
C GLY A 26 -6.81 8.43 2.25
N LEU A 27 -5.52 8.63 2.56
CA LEU A 27 -4.59 7.53 2.88
C LEU A 27 -4.63 7.10 4.35
N ALA A 28 -4.52 5.79 4.58
CA ALA A 28 -4.41 5.18 5.91
C ALA A 28 -2.95 5.23 6.40
N TYR A 29 -2.47 6.40 6.84
CA TYR A 29 -1.06 6.61 7.18
C TYR A 29 -0.53 5.68 8.29
N ASP A 30 -1.35 5.35 9.30
CA ASP A 30 -0.93 4.44 10.37
C ASP A 30 -0.65 3.03 9.86
N PHE A 31 -1.52 2.53 8.99
CA PHE A 31 -1.32 1.24 8.33
C PHE A 31 -0.07 1.27 7.45
N ILE A 32 0.09 2.34 6.65
CA ILE A 32 1.26 2.49 5.76
C ILE A 32 2.56 2.50 6.57
N ALA A 33 2.60 3.24 7.67
CA ALA A 33 3.75 3.30 8.57
C ALA A 33 4.05 1.94 9.21
N GLN A 34 3.01 1.20 9.63
CA GLN A 34 3.16 -0.15 10.16
C GLN A 34 3.69 -1.12 9.10
N CYS A 35 3.19 -1.05 7.87
CA CYS A 35 3.67 -1.85 6.75
C CYS A 35 5.14 -1.54 6.44
N ALA A 36 5.51 -0.26 6.40
CA ALA A 36 6.90 0.17 6.21
C ALA A 36 7.82 -0.39 7.30
N ARG A 37 7.41 -0.34 8.58
CA ARG A 37 8.17 -0.95 9.69
C ARG A 37 8.37 -2.46 9.53
N GLN A 38 7.32 -3.18 9.13
CA GLN A 38 7.43 -4.62 8.89
C GLN A 38 8.36 -4.95 7.71
N ILE A 39 8.28 -4.20 6.61
CA ILE A 39 9.17 -4.36 5.46
C ILE A 39 10.63 -4.06 5.85
N ALA A 40 10.86 -3.00 6.64
CA ALA A 40 12.18 -2.65 7.14
C ALA A 40 12.79 -3.77 8.01
N ALA A 41 12.00 -4.36 8.90
CA ALA A 41 12.44 -5.51 9.71
C ALA A 41 12.83 -6.71 8.82
N LEU A 42 12.00 -7.06 7.83
CA LEU A 42 12.33 -8.13 6.89
C LEU A 42 13.59 -7.83 6.07
N HIS A 43 13.79 -6.56 5.71
CA HIS A 43 14.99 -6.13 4.98
C HIS A 43 16.25 -6.25 5.86
N ALA A 44 16.17 -5.85 7.13
CA ALA A 44 17.25 -6.01 8.11
C ALA A 44 17.61 -7.50 8.33
N ASP A 45 16.62 -8.39 8.26
CA ASP A 45 16.81 -9.85 8.29
C ASP A 45 17.39 -10.44 6.98
N GLY A 46 17.84 -9.59 6.04
CA GLY A 46 18.46 -10.02 4.78
C GLY A 46 17.48 -10.44 3.69
N ARG A 47 16.17 -10.18 3.85
CA ARG A 47 15.18 -10.48 2.81
C ARG A 47 15.08 -9.36 1.77
N GLN A 48 14.68 -9.75 0.57
CA GLN A 48 14.38 -8.84 -0.53
C GLN A 48 12.87 -8.69 -0.65
N VAL A 49 12.36 -7.46 -0.50
CA VAL A 49 10.93 -7.19 -0.55
C VAL A 49 10.63 -6.21 -1.68
N LEU A 50 9.72 -6.61 -2.58
CA LEU A 50 9.11 -5.72 -3.56
C LEU A 50 7.67 -5.42 -3.11
N LEU A 51 7.38 -4.15 -2.86
CA LEU A 51 6.04 -3.69 -2.51
C LEU A 51 5.26 -3.31 -3.76
N VAL A 52 4.04 -3.84 -3.89
CA VAL A 52 3.04 -3.38 -4.86
C VAL A 52 1.87 -2.78 -4.08
N SER A 53 1.76 -1.45 -4.08
CA SER A 53 0.69 -0.76 -3.36
C SER A 53 -0.42 -0.27 -4.31
N SER A 54 -1.63 -0.16 -3.79
CA SER A 54 -2.70 0.63 -4.40
C SER A 54 -2.73 2.03 -3.75
N GLY A 55 -3.83 2.79 -3.88
CA GLY A 55 -4.05 4.03 -3.13
C GLY A 55 -3.71 5.33 -3.86
N ALA A 56 -3.13 5.28 -5.07
CA ALA A 56 -2.77 6.47 -5.85
C ALA A 56 -3.97 7.42 -6.08
N ILE A 57 -5.13 6.88 -6.48
CA ILE A 57 -6.35 7.66 -6.69
C ILE A 57 -6.82 8.33 -5.40
N ALA A 58 -6.85 7.60 -4.28
CA ALA A 58 -7.26 8.17 -2.98
C ALA A 58 -6.28 9.27 -2.51
N ALA A 59 -4.97 9.07 -2.73
CA ALA A 59 -3.97 10.10 -2.46
C ALA A 59 -4.18 11.35 -3.32
N GLY A 60 -4.49 11.17 -4.61
CA GLY A 60 -4.82 12.26 -5.53
C GLY A 60 -6.08 13.02 -5.11
N MET A 61 -7.17 12.30 -4.84
CA MET A 61 -8.43 12.88 -4.36
C MET A 61 -8.23 13.72 -3.10
N GLN A 62 -7.50 13.21 -2.10
CA GLN A 62 -7.22 13.96 -0.87
C GLN A 62 -6.43 15.25 -1.15
N ARG A 63 -5.43 15.19 -2.04
CA ARG A 63 -4.60 16.35 -2.41
C ARG A 63 -5.40 17.41 -3.19
N LEU A 64 -6.36 16.97 -4.01
CA LEU A 64 -7.20 17.83 -4.83
C LEU A 64 -8.48 18.30 -4.12
N GLY A 65 -8.73 17.84 -2.88
CA GLY A 65 -9.94 18.15 -2.13
C GLY A 65 -11.21 17.51 -2.72
N TRP A 66 -11.08 16.41 -3.45
CA TRP A 66 -12.22 15.72 -4.07
C TRP A 66 -12.86 14.75 -3.09
N SER A 67 -14.14 14.97 -2.78
CA SER A 67 -14.95 14.08 -1.94
C SER A 67 -15.53 12.87 -2.71
N THR A 68 -15.61 12.98 -4.04
CA THR A 68 -16.21 11.96 -4.91
C THR A 68 -15.16 11.41 -5.85
N ARG A 69 -15.11 10.08 -5.97
CA ARG A 69 -14.19 9.44 -6.91
C ARG A 69 -14.59 9.78 -8.35
N PRO A 70 -13.66 10.30 -9.17
CA PRO A 70 -13.98 10.58 -10.55
C PRO A 70 -14.16 9.29 -11.35
N HIS A 71 -14.98 9.37 -12.40
CA HIS A 71 -15.24 8.24 -13.30
C HIS A 71 -14.56 8.39 -14.66
N ALA A 72 -14.18 9.61 -15.05
CA ALA A 72 -13.45 9.84 -16.28
C ALA A 72 -12.00 9.33 -16.13
N MET A 73 -11.51 8.60 -17.14
CA MET A 73 -10.19 7.98 -17.09
C MET A 73 -9.05 8.99 -16.91
N HIS A 74 -9.18 10.19 -17.49
CA HIS A 74 -8.17 11.23 -17.41
C HIS A 74 -8.05 11.86 -16.01
N ASP A 75 -9.11 11.78 -15.19
CA ASP A 75 -9.09 12.28 -13.81
C ASP A 75 -8.49 11.26 -12.83
N LEU A 76 -8.24 10.03 -13.28
CA LEU A 76 -7.69 8.94 -12.47
C LEU A 76 -6.15 8.83 -12.57
N GLN A 77 -5.49 9.66 -13.38
CA GLN A 77 -4.08 9.51 -13.78
C GLN A 77 -3.28 10.80 -13.66
#